data_AF-A0A376TRL5-F1
#
_entry.id   AF-A0A376TRL5-F1
#
_cell.length_a   1.000
_cell.length_b   1.000
_cell.length_c   1.000
_cell.angle_alpha   90.00
_cell.angle_beta   90.00
_cell.angle_gamma   90.00
#
_symmetry.space_group_name_H-M   'P 1'
#
loop_
_entity.id
_entity.type
_entity.pdbx_description
1 polymer ?
#
loop_
_entity_poly.entity_id
_entity_poly.type
_entity_poly.pdbx_seq_one_letter_code
_entity_poly.pdbx_strand_id
1 'polypeptide(L)' 'MISVWNRGQDSFTIQPGERIAQMIFVPVVQAEFNLVEDFDATDRGEGGLVTLVVSNTYASE' A
#
# COMPACT_ATOMS: atom_id res chain seq x y z
N MET A 1 7.86 -18.40 11.60
CA MET A 1 9.17 -17.72 11.41
C MET A 1 8.89 -16.23 11.21
N ILE A 2 9.66 -15.33 11.82
CA ILE A 2 9.49 -13.87 11.69
C ILE A 2 10.76 -13.34 11.02
N SER A 3 10.63 -12.73 9.83
CA SER A 3 11.77 -12.07 9.17
C SER A 3 11.99 -10.70 9.79
N VAL A 4 13.19 -10.48 10.34
CA VAL A 4 13.56 -9.24 11.02
C VAL A 4 14.61 -8.53 10.19
N TRP A 5 14.41 -7.23 9.96
CA TRP A 5 15.38 -6.38 9.28
C TRP A 5 15.77 -5.21 10.16
N ASN A 6 17.07 -5.13 10.49
CA ASN A 6 17.68 -4.00 11.16
C ASN A 6 18.00 -2.89 10.14
N ARG A 7 17.40 -1.71 10.31
CA ARG A 7 17.64 -0.50 9.49
C ARG A 7 18.70 0.44 10.11
N GLY A 8 19.21 0.11 11.28
CA GLY A 8 20.27 0.84 11.96
C GLY A 8 21.66 0.47 11.42
N GLN A 9 22.66 1.26 11.83
CA GLN A 9 24.06 1.02 11.45
C GLN A 9 24.81 0.11 12.43
N ASP A 10 24.27 -0.06 13.63
CA ASP A 10 24.86 -0.88 14.70
C ASP A 10 24.18 -2.24 14.80
N SER A 11 24.90 -3.22 15.37
CA SER A 11 24.37 -4.55 15.63
C SER A 11 23.33 -4.53 16.74
N PHE A 12 22.29 -5.36 16.59
CA PHE A 12 21.23 -5.52 17.58
C PHE A 12 21.00 -7.00 17.87
N THR A 13 21.03 -7.37 19.16
CA THR A 13 20.81 -8.74 19.62
C THR A 13 19.42 -8.84 20.25
N ILE A 14 18.58 -9.70 19.67
CA ILE A 14 17.26 -10.03 20.23
C ILE A 14 17.41 -11.14 21.26
N GLN A 15 16.92 -10.91 22.48
CA GLN A 15 16.93 -11.90 23.54
C GLN A 15 15.66 -12.76 23.57
N PRO A 16 15.73 -14.02 24.05
CA PRO A 16 14.54 -14.85 24.22
C PRO A 16 13.50 -14.17 25.12
N GLY A 17 12.25 -14.11 24.64
CA GLY A 17 11.13 -13.48 25.36
C GLY A 17 10.91 -12.00 25.03
N GLU A 18 11.76 -11.37 24.23
CA GLU A 18 11.54 -10.00 23.77
C GLU A 18 10.35 -9.90 22.79
N ARG A 19 9.59 -8.81 22.92
CA ARG A 19 8.48 -8.50 22.01
C ARG A 19 9.03 -7.80 20.76
N ILE A 20 9.19 -8.54 19.67
CA ILE A 20 9.83 -8.07 18.42
C ILE A 20 8.88 -7.85 17.24
N ALA A 21 7.62 -8.25 17.35
CA ALA A 21 6.60 -8.07 16.33
C ALA A 21 5.19 -8.14 16.95
N GLN A 22 4.18 -7.78 16.17
CA GLN A 22 2.76 -7.89 16.55
C GLN A 22 1.97 -8.57 15.43
N MET A 23 0.90 -9.28 15.80
CA MET A 23 0.01 -9.97 14.88
C MET A 23 -1.40 -9.39 15.00
N ILE A 24 -2.03 -9.11 13.86
CA ILE A 24 -3.39 -8.57 13.78
C ILE A 24 -4.20 -9.51 12.89
N PHE A 25 -5.45 -9.79 13.28
CA PHE A 25 -6.38 -10.60 12.51
C PHE A 25 -7.36 -9.67 11.78
N VAL A 26 -7.43 -9.80 10.45
CA VAL A 26 -8.37 -9.06 9.60
C VAL A 26 -9.09 -10.04 8.66
N PRO A 27 -10.39 -9.84 8.40
CA PRO A 27 -11.11 -10.64 7.42
C PRO A 27 -10.58 -10.33 6.01
N VAL A 28 -10.43 -11.37 5.19
CA VAL A 28 -10.03 -11.24 3.79
C VAL A 28 -11.06 -11.92 2.90
N VAL A 29 -11.33 -11.32 1.74
CA VAL A 29 -12.18 -11.92 0.70
C VAL A 29 -11.27 -12.53 -0.35
N GLN A 30 -11.53 -13.78 -0.71
CA GLN A 30 -10.85 -14.44 -1.82
C GLN A 30 -11.62 -14.14 -3.11
N ALA A 31 -11.00 -13.37 -4.00
CA ALA A 31 -11.59 -13.05 -5.30
C ALA A 31 -11.24 -14.12 -6.34
N GLU A 32 -12.14 -14.32 -7.28
CA GLU A 32 -11.89 -15.08 -8.51
C GLU A 32 -11.75 -14.10 -9.67
N PHE A 33 -10.80 -14.37 -10.57
CA PHE A 33 -10.61 -13.54 -11.75
C PHE A 33 -11.65 -13.90 -12.80
N ASN A 34 -12.35 -12.89 -13.31
CA ASN A 34 -13.20 -12.98 -14.48
C ASN A 34 -12.59 -12.13 -15.60
N LEU A 35 -12.30 -12.75 -16.75
CA LEU A 35 -11.74 -12.04 -17.90
C LEU A 35 -12.87 -11.33 -18.64
N VAL A 36 -12.74 -10.02 -18.81
CA VAL A 36 -13.67 -9.17 -19.55
C VAL A 36 -12.91 -8.40 -20.63
N GLU A 37 -13.60 -8.02 -21.70
CA GLU A 37 -12.98 -7.25 -22.80
C GLU A 37 -12.72 -5.79 -22.38
N ASP A 38 -13.64 -5.18 -21.62
CA ASP A 38 -13.56 -3.80 -21.16
C ASP A 38 -14.07 -3.64 -19.71
N PHE A 39 -13.59 -2.60 -19.02
CA PHE A 39 -14.06 -2.20 -17.70
C PHE A 39 -15.01 -0.99 -17.80
N ASP A 40 -16.00 -0.92 -16.92
CA ASP A 40 -16.86 0.26 -16.79
C ASP A 40 -16.05 1.48 -16.30
N ALA A 41 -16.30 2.63 -16.92
CA ALA A 41 -15.67 3.88 -16.52
C ALA A 41 -16.14 4.33 -15.12
N THR A 42 -15.20 4.83 -14.31
CA THR A 42 -15.49 5.42 -13.00
C THR A 42 -14.82 6.78 -12.89
N ASP A 43 -15.32 7.65 -12.00
CA ASP A 43 -14.74 9.00 -11.77
C ASP A 43 -13.25 8.96 -11.39
N ARG A 44 -12.79 7.85 -10.80
CA ARG A 44 -11.38 7.65 -10.48
C ARG A 44 -10.57 7.13 -11.67
N GLY A 45 -11.20 6.33 -12.54
CA GLY A 45 -10.56 5.71 -13.70
C GLY A 45 -9.20 5.07 -13.38
N GLU A 46 -8.21 5.36 -14.22
CA GLU A 46 -6.82 4.91 -14.08
C GLU A 46 -5.99 5.72 -13.05
N GLY A 47 -6.64 6.50 -12.18
CA GLY A 47 -6.00 7.38 -11.20
C GLY A 47 -5.21 6.65 -10.11
N GLY A 48 -3.91 6.42 -10.39
CA GLY A 48 -2.89 5.89 -9.49
C GLY A 48 -1.84 6.93 -9.04
N LEU A 49 -1.12 6.61 -7.96
CA LEU A 49 -0.39 7.48 -7.02
C LEU A 49 0.59 8.54 -7.59
N VAL A 50 0.04 9.60 -8.17
CA VAL A 50 0.29 11.04 -7.92
C VAL A 50 -0.71 11.82 -8.79
N THR A 51 -2.03 11.65 -8.57
CA THR A 51 -2.99 12.59 -9.16
C THR A 51 -2.95 13.88 -8.34
N LEU A 52 -1.90 14.68 -8.54
CA LEU A 52 -1.92 16.11 -8.24
C LEU A 52 -2.71 16.75 -9.38
N VAL A 53 -3.99 17.04 -9.17
CA VAL A 53 -4.63 18.11 -9.94
C VAL A 53 -3.97 19.40 -9.46
N VAL A 54 -2.81 19.75 -10.03
CA VAL A 54 -2.41 21.16 -10.07
C VAL A 54 -3.25 21.76 -11.18
N SER A 55 -4.47 22.17 -10.84
CA SER A 55 -5.23 23.08 -11.68
C SER A 55 -4.43 24.37 -11.75
N ASN A 56 -3.60 24.53 -12.77
CA ASN A 56 -3.23 25.86 -13.21
C ASN A 56 -4.49 26.43 -13.86
N THR A 57 -5.30 27.09 -13.04
CA THR A 57 -6.35 27.97 -13.52
C THR A 57 -5.65 29.06 -14.31
N TYR A 58 -5.78 29.02 -15.63
CA TYR A 58 -5.66 30.23 -16.43
C TYR A 58 -6.78 31.16 -15.97
N ALA A 59 -6.49 31.97 -14.95
CA ALA A 59 -7.26 33.15 -14.64
C ALA A 59 -6.74 34.26 -15.57
N SER A 60 -7.47 34.45 -16.68
CA SER A 60 -7.63 35.71 -17.41
C SER A 60 -6.38 36.55 -17.67
N GLU A 61 -5.79 36.41 -18.86
CA GLU A 61 -5.94 37.36 -19.99
C GLU A 61 -5.49 36.69 -21.29
#